data_AF-A0A923KQI7-F1
#
_entry.id   AF-A0A923KQI7-F1
#
_cell.length_a   1.000
_cell.length_b   1.000
_cell.length_c   1.000
_cell.angle_alpha   90.00
_cell.angle_beta   90.00
_cell.angle_gamma   90.00
#
_symmetry.space_group_name_H-M   'P 1'
#
loop_
_entity.id
_entity.type
_entity.pdbx_description
1 polymer ?
#
loop_
_entity_poly.entity_id
_entity_poly.type
_entity_poly.pdbx_seq_one_letter_code
_entity_poly.pdbx_strand_id
1 'polypeptide(L)'
;MASTANTSNIIGKVVGLKGGAIVKSPDGSQHVLKVGDIVYEKDVIVTANGGEVEIAFDAGHSYVVRSNETVSLDATVFAPGQVEVAANALLPATSSSVDQDISKAIIGGNSLDKLLEETAAGLGGGEGGDGNGFVRLDRIAENVSPLSFDGAVVEGVTQPLFEAAPPVQNTGVEVISVSGSSSSEGTAQDFVVKLSGTSTTPTTLNLSLLSGSATVGVDTVSQLVSVDGGTTFVPLSGSVEVPAGVSSVIVRVGTLKDGVIEGNESLSLVASTSSNAAVVTGTGTIIDGAVPIANISGPLEVNEAAGTVTFTVKLTEASPASISVNYNTTNGSATSGSDFTPVIGSVVFAPGETVKTITVPITNDRVYEGGETFTVNLTNPTNVTIGAGASIVTIKDDGTGIDGTNDDRPVVSSIDSATVAEGNALVFTINLTGTSTTTTAVNVNAISGSATVGVDTGAQQYSVDGGATWLNLAGAVNVPAGAQSFLLRVATIADGVAEGTESITVSAA
;
A
#
# COMPACT_ATOMS: atom_id res chain seq x y z
N MET A 1 -8.60 -28.46 -21.71
CA MET A 1 -8.55 -28.54 -20.24
C MET A 1 -7.27 -27.85 -19.81
N ALA A 2 -7.39 -26.61 -19.34
CA ALA A 2 -6.25 -25.75 -19.04
C ALA A 2 -5.70 -26.07 -17.65
N SER A 3 -4.37 -26.19 -17.63
CA SER A 3 -3.45 -26.18 -16.50
C SER A 3 -3.95 -25.44 -15.26
N THR A 4 -4.25 -26.18 -14.19
CA THR A 4 -4.30 -25.65 -12.82
C THR A 4 -2.88 -25.70 -12.24
N ALA A 5 -2.20 -24.56 -12.21
CA ALA A 5 -0.98 -24.40 -11.43
C ALA A 5 -1.01 -23.05 -10.71
N ASN A 6 -1.06 -23.14 -9.37
CA ASN A 6 -0.15 -22.55 -8.38
C ASN A 6 -0.89 -21.83 -7.26
N THR A 7 -1.18 -22.61 -6.20
CA THR A 7 -1.47 -22.10 -4.87
C THR A 7 -0.20 -22.29 -4.03
N SER A 8 0.36 -21.16 -3.55
CA SER A 8 1.58 -21.02 -2.71
C SER A 8 2.88 -21.32 -3.48
N ASN A 9 3.75 -20.38 -3.87
CA ASN A 9 4.33 -19.17 -3.27
C ASN A 9 5.33 -19.43 -2.15
N ILE A 10 6.45 -20.08 -2.48
CA ILE A 10 7.67 -20.01 -1.65
C ILE A 10 8.92 -20.01 -2.55
N ILE A 11 9.73 -18.94 -2.43
CA ILE A 11 10.92 -18.67 -3.25
C ILE A 11 12.10 -18.52 -2.28
N GLY A 12 12.76 -19.64 -1.98
CA GLY A 12 13.99 -19.61 -1.19
C GLY A 12 15.18 -19.23 -2.06
N LYS A 13 16.15 -18.49 -1.51
CA LYS A 13 17.40 -18.15 -2.20
C LYS A 13 18.59 -18.75 -1.48
N VAL A 14 19.46 -19.45 -2.20
CA VAL A 14 20.72 -19.95 -1.63
C VAL A 14 21.64 -18.78 -1.33
N VAL A 15 21.96 -18.57 -0.06
CA VAL A 15 22.83 -17.48 0.42
C VAL A 15 24.21 -17.96 0.87
N GLY A 16 24.33 -19.25 1.19
CA GLY A 16 25.59 -19.90 1.56
C GLY A 16 25.74 -21.26 0.90
N LEU A 17 26.93 -21.56 0.39
CA LEU A 17 27.28 -22.89 -0.14
C LEU A 17 28.73 -23.22 0.19
N LYS A 18 28.93 -24.36 0.85
CA LYS A 18 30.24 -24.96 1.09
C LYS A 18 30.23 -26.37 0.49
N GLY A 19 31.30 -26.81 -0.17
CA GLY A 19 31.31 -28.12 -0.83
C GLY A 19 30.33 -28.21 -2.02
N GLY A 20 29.88 -29.42 -2.36
CA GLY A 20 28.98 -29.66 -3.49
C GLY A 20 27.56 -30.00 -3.04
N ALA A 21 26.55 -29.45 -3.72
CA ALA A 21 25.15 -29.79 -3.53
C ALA A 21 24.40 -29.80 -4.86
N ILE A 22 23.35 -30.61 -4.96
CA ILE A 22 22.43 -30.62 -6.09
C ILE A 22 21.00 -30.38 -5.62
N VAL A 23 20.17 -29.82 -6.48
CA VAL A 23 18.72 -29.76 -6.30
C VAL A 23 18.04 -30.64 -7.34
N LYS A 24 16.98 -31.32 -6.93
CA LYS A 24 16.10 -32.14 -7.78
C LYS A 24 14.69 -31.58 -7.69
N SER A 25 14.15 -31.15 -8.82
CA SER A 25 12.81 -30.60 -8.89
C SER A 25 11.76 -31.69 -9.10
N PRO A 26 10.48 -31.44 -8.78
CA PRO A 26 9.39 -32.42 -8.92
C PRO A 26 9.18 -32.95 -10.34
N ASP A 27 9.63 -32.20 -11.35
CA ASP A 27 9.62 -32.60 -12.75
C ASP A 27 10.72 -33.60 -13.12
N GLY A 28 11.58 -33.97 -12.17
CA GLY A 28 12.70 -34.89 -12.34
C GLY A 28 13.98 -34.23 -12.86
N SER A 29 13.98 -32.92 -13.11
CA SER A 29 15.18 -32.19 -13.47
C SER A 29 16.12 -32.05 -12.26
N GLN A 30 17.43 -32.07 -12.52
CA GLN A 30 18.42 -31.88 -11.46
C GLN A 30 19.58 -31.01 -11.95
N HIS A 31 20.11 -30.17 -11.07
CA HIS A 31 21.30 -29.38 -11.35
C HIS A 31 22.12 -29.13 -10.08
N VAL A 32 23.38 -28.72 -10.27
CA VAL A 32 24.30 -28.35 -9.18
C VAL A 32 23.93 -26.96 -8.67
N LEU A 33 23.73 -26.84 -7.36
CA LEU A 33 23.38 -25.59 -6.70
C LEU A 33 24.58 -24.63 -6.64
N LYS A 34 24.27 -23.33 -6.76
CA LYS A 34 25.20 -22.20 -6.61
C LYS A 34 24.59 -21.16 -5.67
N VAL A 35 25.45 -20.36 -5.06
CA VAL A 35 24.99 -19.19 -4.30
C VAL A 35 24.25 -18.24 -5.25
N GLY A 36 23.05 -17.85 -4.85
CA GLY A 36 22.14 -17.03 -5.63
C GLY A 36 21.03 -17.80 -6.35
N ASP A 37 21.11 -19.13 -6.43
CA ASP A 37 20.07 -19.96 -7.04
C ASP A 37 18.76 -19.88 -6.23
N ILE A 38 17.65 -19.98 -6.96
CA ILE A 38 16.30 -19.99 -6.40
C ILE A 38 15.83 -21.43 -6.29
N VAL A 39 15.30 -21.78 -5.13
CA VAL A 39 14.70 -23.09 -4.84
C VAL A 39 13.23 -22.93 -4.50
N TYR A 40 12.43 -23.90 -4.94
CA TYR A 40 10.98 -23.86 -4.84
C TYR A 40 10.46 -24.92 -3.88
N GLU A 41 9.23 -24.73 -3.42
CA GLU A 41 8.51 -25.77 -2.68
C GLU A 41 8.47 -27.09 -3.49
N LYS A 42 8.75 -28.20 -2.80
CA LYS A 42 8.89 -29.59 -3.28
C LYS A 42 10.21 -29.92 -3.97
N ASP A 43 11.13 -28.97 -4.11
CA ASP A 43 12.50 -29.31 -4.48
C ASP A 43 13.16 -30.19 -3.40
N VAL A 44 14.06 -31.07 -3.83
CA VAL A 44 14.87 -31.93 -2.94
C VAL A 44 16.33 -31.55 -3.08
N ILE A 45 16.94 -31.10 -1.98
CA ILE A 45 18.36 -30.75 -1.93
C ILE A 45 19.15 -31.93 -1.39
N VAL A 46 20.26 -32.24 -2.06
CA VAL A 46 21.19 -33.31 -1.67
C VAL A 46 22.60 -32.72 -1.56
N THR A 47 23.19 -32.77 -0.37
CA THR A 47 24.57 -32.31 -0.12
C THR A 47 25.56 -33.46 -0.18
N ALA A 48 26.75 -33.19 -0.74
CA ALA A 48 27.87 -34.13 -0.71
C ALA A 48 28.56 -34.13 0.66
N ASN A 49 29.54 -35.02 0.86
CA ASN A 49 30.39 -35.02 2.05
C ASN A 49 31.19 -33.70 2.15
N GLY A 50 31.05 -32.99 3.27
CA GLY A 50 31.57 -31.63 3.46
C GLY A 50 30.72 -30.53 2.80
N GLY A 51 29.56 -30.89 2.23
CA GLY A 51 28.61 -29.99 1.60
C GLY A 51 27.68 -29.31 2.60
N GLU A 52 27.44 -28.01 2.49
CA GLU A 52 26.48 -27.29 3.34
C GLU A 52 25.79 -26.22 2.49
N VAL A 53 24.48 -26.11 2.61
CA VAL A 53 23.66 -25.13 1.87
C VAL A 53 22.84 -24.32 2.86
N GLU A 54 22.97 -23.00 2.82
CA GLU A 54 22.11 -22.07 3.56
C GLU A 54 21.12 -21.41 2.60
N ILE A 55 19.85 -21.47 2.94
CA ILE A 55 18.73 -20.96 2.14
C ILE A 55 18.03 -19.88 2.95
N ALA A 56 17.87 -18.69 2.39
CA ALA A 56 17.12 -17.59 2.98
C ALA A 56 15.73 -17.46 2.35
N PHE A 57 14.73 -17.10 3.14
CA PHE A 57 13.34 -16.93 2.72
C PHE A 57 12.85 -15.49 2.97
N ASP A 58 11.81 -15.08 2.24
CA ASP A 58 11.27 -13.70 2.21
C ASP A 58 10.77 -13.15 3.57
N ALA A 59 10.59 -14.02 4.57
CA ALA A 59 10.20 -13.63 5.93
C ALA A 59 11.40 -13.46 6.90
N GLY A 60 12.64 -13.45 6.41
CA GLY A 60 13.85 -13.24 7.22
C GLY A 60 14.37 -14.49 7.95
N HIS A 61 13.84 -15.67 7.61
CA HIS A 61 14.24 -16.95 8.17
C HIS A 61 15.25 -17.63 7.23
N SER A 62 16.18 -18.42 7.79
CA SER A 62 17.07 -19.27 7.00
C SER A 62 17.01 -20.74 7.45
N TYR A 63 17.33 -21.64 6.51
CA TYR A 63 17.44 -23.08 6.76
C TYR A 63 18.78 -23.59 6.23
N VAL A 64 19.48 -24.40 7.03
CA VAL A 64 20.78 -24.96 6.70
C VAL A 64 20.66 -26.47 6.48
N VAL A 65 20.99 -26.91 5.26
CA VAL A 65 21.15 -28.34 4.92
C VAL A 65 22.62 -28.71 5.17
N ARG A 66 22.86 -29.62 6.12
CA ARG A 66 24.21 -29.99 6.57
C ARG A 66 24.82 -31.05 5.65
N SER A 67 26.06 -31.45 5.95
CA SER A 67 26.83 -32.41 5.14
C SER A 67 26.20 -33.79 5.08
N ASN A 68 26.14 -34.36 3.87
CA ASN A 68 25.62 -35.68 3.57
C ASN A 68 24.14 -35.86 3.94
N GLU A 69 23.35 -34.80 3.73
CA GLU A 69 21.94 -34.71 4.06
C GLU A 69 21.09 -34.62 2.78
N THR A 70 19.85 -35.11 2.85
CA THR A 70 18.85 -34.96 1.79
C THR A 70 17.58 -34.40 2.40
N VAL A 71 17.18 -33.21 1.96
CA VAL A 71 16.04 -32.48 2.52
C VAL A 71 15.04 -32.17 1.43
N SER A 72 13.77 -32.51 1.67
CA SER A 72 12.64 -32.08 0.85
C SER A 72 12.13 -30.74 1.37
N LEU A 73 12.01 -29.75 0.49
CA LEU A 73 11.49 -28.44 0.83
C LEU A 73 9.96 -28.50 0.87
N ASP A 74 9.37 -28.55 2.05
CA ASP A 74 7.92 -28.51 2.24
C ASP A 74 7.54 -27.47 3.30
N ALA A 75 6.24 -27.29 3.54
CA ALA A 75 5.70 -26.32 4.50
C ALA A 75 6.33 -26.39 5.91
N THR A 76 6.96 -27.51 6.30
CA THR A 76 7.66 -27.63 7.59
C THR A 76 9.03 -26.95 7.58
N VAL A 77 9.74 -26.97 6.45
CA VAL A 77 11.00 -26.23 6.25
C VAL A 77 10.76 -24.71 6.20
N PHE A 78 9.57 -24.30 5.78
CA PHE A 78 9.18 -22.89 5.60
C PHE A 78 8.39 -22.29 6.77
N ALA A 79 8.01 -23.07 7.79
CA ALA A 79 7.21 -22.57 8.90
C ALA A 79 8.04 -21.64 9.83
N PRO A 80 7.58 -20.41 10.11
CA PRO A 80 8.21 -19.55 11.12
C PRO A 80 8.20 -20.23 12.48
N GLY A 81 9.38 -20.44 13.09
CA GLY A 81 9.48 -20.92 14.46
C GLY A 81 9.64 -22.44 14.66
N GLN A 82 10.11 -23.20 13.67
CA GLN A 82 10.65 -24.55 13.94
C GLN A 82 11.98 -24.42 14.71
N VAL A 83 11.87 -24.50 16.04
CA VAL A 83 12.96 -24.84 16.93
C VAL A 83 13.56 -26.17 16.45
N GLU A 84 14.89 -26.18 16.37
CA GLU A 84 15.75 -27.32 16.12
C GLU A 84 15.17 -28.63 16.69
N VAL A 85 15.03 -29.67 15.86
CA VAL A 85 14.67 -31.05 16.29
C VAL A 85 15.82 -31.71 17.07
N ALA A 86 16.46 -30.96 17.96
CA ALA A 86 17.60 -31.40 18.76
C ALA A 86 17.26 -31.59 20.26
N ALA A 87 15.98 -31.49 20.66
CA ALA A 87 15.61 -31.80 22.04
C ALA A 87 15.68 -33.30 22.40
N ASN A 88 15.86 -34.21 21.42
CA ASN A 88 15.93 -35.65 21.66
C ASN A 88 17.29 -36.32 21.38
N ALA A 89 18.34 -35.56 21.07
CA ALA A 89 19.70 -36.09 21.04
C ALA A 89 20.46 -35.59 22.26
N LEU A 90 20.11 -36.13 23.44
CA LEU A 90 20.99 -36.10 24.61
C LEU A 90 22.38 -36.58 24.18
N LEU A 91 23.35 -35.67 24.12
CA LEU A 91 24.75 -36.04 24.11
C LEU A 91 25.06 -36.81 25.40
N PRO A 92 25.84 -37.90 25.33
CA PRO A 92 26.16 -38.71 26.50
C PRO A 92 26.92 -37.90 27.55
N ALA A 93 26.67 -38.23 28.82
CA ALA A 93 27.12 -37.53 30.03
C ALA A 93 28.65 -37.50 30.27
N THR A 94 29.48 -37.51 29.23
CA THR A 94 30.94 -37.61 29.34
C THR A 94 31.73 -36.55 28.56
N SER A 95 31.10 -35.52 28.00
CA SER A 95 31.86 -34.39 27.45
C SER A 95 32.08 -33.30 28.50
N SER A 96 33.27 -32.72 28.46
CA SER A 96 33.84 -31.77 29.43
C SER A 96 32.93 -30.58 29.73
N SER A 97 33.08 -29.99 30.93
CA SER A 97 32.29 -28.85 31.44
C SER A 97 32.13 -27.68 30.45
N VAL A 98 33.13 -27.48 29.58
CA VAL A 98 33.13 -26.46 28.52
C VAL A 98 31.96 -26.62 27.52
N ASP A 99 31.51 -27.85 27.24
CA ASP A 99 30.44 -28.10 26.26
C ASP A 99 29.03 -27.84 26.84
N GLN A 100 28.88 -27.96 28.17
CA GLN A 100 27.60 -27.64 28.85
C GLN A 100 27.39 -26.14 29.06
N ASP A 101 28.47 -25.37 29.24
CA ASP A 101 28.39 -23.93 29.46
C ASP A 101 28.13 -23.16 28.16
N ILE A 102 28.69 -23.62 27.03
CA ILE A 102 28.38 -23.09 25.70
C ILE A 102 26.90 -23.36 25.35
N SER A 103 26.40 -24.55 25.69
CA SER A 103 24.99 -24.91 25.44
C SER A 103 24.01 -24.06 26.26
N LYS A 104 24.37 -23.66 27.49
CA LYS A 104 23.55 -22.76 28.32
C LYS A 104 23.61 -21.30 27.87
N ALA A 105 24.73 -20.86 27.29
CA ALA A 105 24.89 -19.51 26.76
C ALA A 105 24.03 -19.26 25.51
N ILE A 106 23.90 -20.27 24.65
CA ILE A 106 23.14 -20.17 23.38
C ILE A 106 21.62 -20.17 23.64
N ILE A 107 21.15 -20.89 24.66
CA ILE A 107 19.70 -21.04 24.95
C ILE A 107 19.18 -19.95 25.91
N GLY A 108 20.06 -19.34 26.74
CA GLY A 108 19.66 -18.45 27.83
C GLY A 108 19.60 -16.95 27.55
N GLY A 109 19.88 -16.48 26.33
CA GLY A 109 19.83 -15.04 26.01
C GLY A 109 20.83 -14.17 26.80
N ASN A 110 21.82 -14.77 27.45
CA ASN A 110 22.86 -14.04 28.17
C ASN A 110 24.04 -13.74 27.24
N SER A 111 24.54 -12.50 27.28
CA SER A 111 25.72 -12.09 26.52
C SER A 111 26.94 -12.94 26.90
N LEU A 112 27.63 -13.46 25.87
CA LEU A 112 28.86 -14.25 25.98
C LEU A 112 29.95 -13.52 26.81
N ASP A 113 29.88 -12.19 26.85
CA ASP A 113 30.81 -11.33 27.59
C ASP A 113 30.75 -11.56 29.11
N LYS A 114 29.60 -11.92 29.68
CA LYS A 114 29.49 -12.19 31.14
C LYS A 114 30.11 -13.52 31.57
N LEU A 115 30.17 -14.51 30.67
CA LEU A 115 30.76 -15.83 30.96
C LEU A 115 32.29 -15.82 30.80
N LEU A 116 32.83 -14.90 30.00
CA LEU A 116 34.27 -14.73 29.82
C LEU A 116 34.94 -13.96 30.98
N GLU A 117 34.15 -13.19 31.75
CA GLU A 117 34.67 -12.38 32.85
C GLU A 117 34.75 -13.14 34.19
N GLU A 118 34.08 -14.29 34.32
CA GLU A 118 34.09 -15.10 35.55
C GLU A 118 35.32 -16.02 35.69
N THR A 119 36.10 -16.23 34.63
CA THR A 119 37.36 -17.01 34.70
C THR A 119 38.60 -16.15 35.01
N ALA A 120 38.43 -14.85 35.25
CA ALA A 120 39.53 -13.94 35.61
C ALA A 120 39.64 -13.69 37.13
N ALA A 121 38.90 -14.42 37.96
CA ALA A 121 39.12 -14.45 39.41
C ALA A 121 39.96 -15.70 39.77
N GLY A 122 41.24 -15.48 40.07
CA GLY A 122 42.21 -16.52 40.33
C GLY A 122 41.83 -17.51 41.42
N LEU A 123 42.10 -18.79 41.16
CA LEU A 123 42.20 -19.82 42.18
C LEU A 123 43.64 -20.36 42.21
N GLY A 124 44.29 -20.10 43.34
CA GLY A 124 45.13 -21.05 44.07
C GLY A 124 46.37 -21.65 43.37
N GLY A 125 47.54 -21.28 43.87
CA GLY A 125 48.82 -21.85 43.45
C GLY A 125 48.97 -23.36 43.69
N GLY A 126 49.80 -23.97 42.86
CA GLY A 126 50.33 -25.32 42.98
C GLY A 126 51.55 -25.46 42.06
N GLU A 127 52.65 -25.92 42.62
CA GLU A 127 53.98 -25.98 42.01
C GLU A 127 54.08 -26.94 40.82
N GLY A 128 54.87 -26.53 39.81
CA GLY A 128 55.57 -27.45 38.90
C GLY A 128 54.97 -27.64 37.51
N GLY A 129 55.70 -27.22 36.48
CA GLY A 129 55.49 -27.68 35.10
C GLY A 129 55.73 -26.61 34.04
N ASP A 130 56.84 -26.74 33.33
CA ASP A 130 57.31 -25.86 32.27
C ASP A 130 56.36 -25.77 31.06
N GLY A 131 56.35 -24.58 30.46
CA GLY A 131 56.10 -24.39 29.03
C GLY A 131 54.65 -24.12 28.65
N ASN A 132 54.33 -22.84 28.44
CA ASN A 132 53.84 -22.28 27.18
C ASN A 132 53.65 -20.77 27.37
N GLY A 133 54.44 -19.98 26.64
CA GLY A 133 54.39 -18.52 26.73
C GLY A 133 53.08 -17.97 26.18
N PHE A 134 52.34 -17.25 27.01
CA PHE A 134 51.38 -16.25 26.57
C PHE A 134 51.85 -14.90 27.10
N VAL A 135 51.94 -13.93 26.19
CA VAL A 135 52.14 -12.53 26.53
C VAL A 135 50.96 -12.11 27.41
N ARG A 136 51.19 -11.90 28.70
CA ARG A 136 50.31 -11.08 29.52
C ARG A 136 50.38 -9.67 28.97
N LEU A 137 49.31 -9.22 28.32
CA LEU A 137 49.00 -7.79 28.32
C LEU A 137 48.48 -7.50 29.73
N ASP A 138 49.40 -7.17 30.64
CA ASP A 138 49.00 -6.54 31.89
C ASP A 138 48.25 -5.26 31.49
N ARG A 139 46.94 -5.29 31.74
CA ARG A 139 46.08 -4.11 31.69
C ARG A 139 46.80 -3.07 32.56
N ILE A 140 47.32 -2.01 31.94
CA ILE A 140 47.92 -0.90 32.68
C ILE A 140 46.83 -0.39 33.62
N ALA A 141 46.98 -0.73 34.90
CA ALA A 141 46.22 -0.10 35.95
C ALA A 141 46.69 1.34 35.98
N GLU A 142 45.87 2.23 35.43
CA GLU A 142 46.00 3.68 35.56
C GLU A 142 45.70 4.04 37.02
N ASN A 143 46.66 3.75 37.91
CA ASN A 143 46.67 4.29 39.26
C ASN A 143 48.10 4.37 39.80
N VAL A 144 49.03 4.84 38.95
CA VAL A 144 50.32 5.32 39.43
C VAL A 144 50.16 6.77 39.86
N SER A 145 50.24 7.03 41.17
CA SER A 145 50.51 8.39 41.66
C SER A 145 51.90 8.80 41.15
N PRO A 146 52.15 10.08 40.78
CA PRO A 146 53.38 10.48 40.10
C PRO A 146 54.67 10.41 40.95
N LEU A 147 54.66 9.80 42.14
CA LEU A 147 55.71 9.95 43.15
C LEU A 147 56.45 8.66 43.55
N SER A 148 56.28 7.54 42.83
CA SER A 148 56.97 6.27 43.22
C SER A 148 58.22 5.92 42.40
N PHE A 149 58.94 6.91 41.86
CA PHE A 149 60.33 6.69 41.42
C PHE A 149 61.26 6.93 42.61
N ASP A 150 61.47 5.89 43.41
CA ASP A 150 62.63 5.81 44.31
C ASP A 150 63.85 5.42 43.48
N GLY A 151 64.45 6.42 42.84
CA GLY A 151 65.73 6.30 42.16
C GLY A 151 66.84 6.34 43.19
N ALA A 152 67.47 5.18 43.44
CA ALA A 152 68.69 5.09 44.22
C ALA A 152 69.70 6.15 43.76
N VAL A 153 70.08 7.03 44.70
CA VAL A 153 71.11 8.05 44.49
C VAL A 153 72.45 7.35 44.27
N VAL A 154 72.94 7.39 43.04
CA VAL A 154 74.37 7.24 42.77
C VAL A 154 74.97 8.64 42.82
N GLU A 155 75.87 8.89 43.77
CA GLU A 155 76.54 10.18 43.93
C GLU A 155 77.21 10.64 42.62
N GLY A 156 76.91 11.88 42.20
CA GLY A 156 77.78 12.64 41.30
C GLY A 156 77.22 13.06 39.94
N VAL A 157 75.95 12.81 39.59
CA VAL A 157 75.38 13.31 38.33
C VAL A 157 74.03 13.98 38.57
N THR A 158 74.01 15.31 38.53
CA THR A 158 72.76 16.10 38.40
C THR A 158 72.20 15.89 37.00
N GLN A 159 71.17 15.07 36.84
CA GLN A 159 70.37 15.04 35.62
C GLN A 159 69.34 16.18 35.64
N PRO A 160 69.07 16.84 34.49
CA PRO A 160 68.06 17.88 34.43
C PRO A 160 66.69 17.25 34.68
N LEU A 161 65.92 17.84 35.60
CA LEU A 161 64.51 17.55 35.78
C LEU A 161 63.83 17.73 34.42
N PHE A 162 63.30 16.64 33.83
CA PHE A 162 62.26 16.78 32.82
C PHE A 162 61.04 17.32 33.57
N GLU A 163 60.84 18.63 33.46
CA GLU A 163 59.60 19.27 33.85
C GLU A 163 58.50 18.60 33.01
N ALA A 164 57.62 17.85 33.68
CA ALA A 164 56.45 17.29 33.03
C ALA A 164 55.75 18.44 32.32
N ALA A 165 55.61 18.36 31.00
CA ALA A 165 54.84 19.33 30.25
C ALA A 165 53.48 19.46 30.97
N PRO A 166 53.02 20.68 31.31
CA PRO A 166 51.73 20.83 31.96
C PRO A 166 50.68 20.09 31.11
N PRO A 167 49.72 19.38 31.74
CA PRO A 167 48.67 18.71 30.99
C PRO A 167 48.09 19.71 30.00
N VAL A 168 48.01 19.34 28.72
CA VAL A 168 47.49 20.22 27.67
C VAL A 168 46.14 20.74 28.15
N GLN A 169 46.11 22.00 28.55
CA GLN A 169 44.92 22.69 29.02
C GLN A 169 44.03 22.86 27.79
N ASN A 170 43.17 21.90 27.50
CA ASN A 170 42.14 22.11 26.50
C ASN A 170 41.07 23.01 27.11
N THR A 171 41.36 24.31 27.17
CA THR A 171 40.47 25.35 27.69
C THR A 171 39.23 25.55 26.82
N GLY A 172 39.15 24.87 25.67
CA GLY A 172 37.97 24.81 24.82
C GLY A 172 37.58 23.38 24.46
N VAL A 173 36.60 22.81 25.19
CA VAL A 173 35.95 21.57 24.77
C VAL A 173 34.95 21.90 23.67
N GLU A 174 35.05 21.23 22.54
CA GLU A 174 34.17 21.43 21.37
C GLU A 174 33.21 20.24 21.23
N VAL A 175 32.01 20.48 20.72
CA VAL A 175 31.19 19.40 20.17
C VAL A 175 31.83 18.90 18.89
N ILE A 176 32.07 17.58 18.79
CA ILE A 176 32.66 16.94 17.61
C ILE A 176 31.63 16.20 16.77
N SER A 177 30.56 15.71 17.38
CA SER A 177 29.44 15.09 16.66
C SER A 177 28.17 15.08 17.49
N VAL A 178 27.05 15.08 16.79
CA VAL A 178 25.73 14.74 17.33
C VAL A 178 25.27 13.52 16.52
N SER A 179 24.90 12.44 17.19
CA SER A 179 24.46 11.23 16.49
C SER A 179 23.17 11.49 15.71
N GLY A 180 22.96 10.78 14.62
CA GLY A 180 21.60 10.56 14.11
C GLY A 180 20.86 9.58 15.02
N SER A 181 19.54 9.56 14.92
CA SER A 181 18.71 8.61 15.67
C SER A 181 17.41 8.34 14.92
N SER A 182 16.81 7.17 15.14
CA SER A 182 15.51 6.83 14.56
C SER A 182 14.67 6.05 15.57
N SER A 183 13.39 6.34 15.62
CA SER A 183 12.46 5.71 16.57
C SER A 183 11.05 5.74 16.02
N SER A 184 10.24 4.74 16.34
CA SER A 184 8.81 4.77 16.01
C SER A 184 8.10 5.87 16.79
N GLU A 185 7.09 6.43 16.16
CA GLU A 185 6.17 7.39 16.77
C GLU A 185 5.61 6.86 18.13
N GLY A 186 5.56 7.73 19.14
CA GLY A 186 5.18 7.42 20.52
C GLY A 186 6.30 6.83 21.38
N THR A 187 7.51 6.70 20.86
CA THR A 187 8.70 6.25 21.62
C THR A 187 9.73 7.36 21.78
N ALA A 188 10.68 7.17 22.69
CA ALA A 188 11.75 8.15 22.91
C ALA A 188 12.93 7.90 21.96
N GLN A 189 13.51 8.99 21.47
CA GLN A 189 14.68 9.03 20.62
C GLN A 189 15.86 9.63 21.37
N ASP A 190 16.99 8.94 21.40
CA ASP A 190 18.21 9.44 22.04
C ASP A 190 19.22 9.93 21.01
N PHE A 191 19.68 11.17 21.19
CA PHE A 191 20.82 11.75 20.50
C PHE A 191 22.03 11.72 21.43
N VAL A 192 23.17 11.26 20.92
CA VAL A 192 24.44 11.27 21.64
C VAL A 192 25.30 12.40 21.11
N VAL A 193 25.54 13.41 21.95
CA VAL A 193 26.46 14.51 21.69
C VAL A 193 27.84 14.11 22.21
N LYS A 194 28.83 14.02 21.32
CA LYS A 194 30.23 13.74 21.69
C LYS A 194 31.03 15.03 21.73
N LEU A 195 31.87 15.14 22.76
CA LEU A 195 32.80 16.25 22.97
C LEU A 195 34.22 15.85 22.56
N SER A 196 35.07 16.84 22.23
CA SER A 196 36.47 16.63 21.82
C SER A 196 37.36 16.03 22.91
N GLY A 197 36.88 16.01 24.15
CA GLY A 197 37.54 15.42 25.31
C GLY A 197 36.81 15.80 26.60
N THR A 198 37.46 15.55 27.74
CA THR A 198 36.97 15.94 29.06
C THR A 198 37.51 17.31 29.47
N SER A 199 36.71 18.11 30.17
CA SER A 199 37.16 19.36 30.82
C SER A 199 37.52 19.12 32.29
N THR A 200 38.40 19.95 32.85
CA THR A 200 38.69 20.01 34.30
C THR A 200 37.73 20.93 35.06
N THR A 201 36.94 21.73 34.34
CA THR A 201 35.90 22.61 34.88
C THR A 201 34.58 22.37 34.14
N PRO A 202 33.42 22.73 34.71
CA PRO A 202 32.16 22.54 34.01
C PRO A 202 32.08 23.35 32.70
N THR A 203 31.53 22.73 31.65
CA THR A 203 31.39 23.32 30.31
C THR A 203 29.93 23.56 29.99
N THR A 204 29.55 24.79 29.59
CA THR A 204 28.21 25.07 29.09
C THR A 204 28.04 24.51 27.68
N LEU A 205 27.08 23.60 27.51
CA LEU A 205 26.67 23.04 26.22
C LEU A 205 25.31 23.62 25.83
N ASN A 206 25.26 24.35 24.72
CA ASN A 206 24.01 24.84 24.14
C ASN A 206 23.39 23.74 23.28
N LEU A 207 22.07 23.56 23.41
CA LEU A 207 21.31 22.50 22.75
C LEU A 207 19.97 23.07 22.29
N SER A 208 19.65 22.90 21.01
CA SER A 208 18.34 23.29 20.47
C SER A 208 17.82 22.21 19.55
N LEU A 209 16.55 21.85 19.74
CA LEU A 209 15.81 21.02 18.81
C LEU A 209 15.19 21.90 17.73
N LEU A 210 15.32 21.51 16.48
CA LEU A 210 14.81 22.22 15.31
C LEU A 210 13.83 21.32 14.57
N SER A 211 12.69 21.89 14.16
CA SER A 211 11.73 21.23 13.28
C SER A 211 12.37 20.93 11.93
N GLY A 212 11.99 19.78 11.35
CA GLY A 212 12.25 19.44 9.96
C GLY A 212 10.91 19.25 9.25
N SER A 213 10.65 18.04 8.74
CA SER A 213 9.28 17.66 8.38
C SER A 213 8.42 17.38 9.62
N ALA A 214 9.04 16.86 10.70
CA ALA A 214 8.42 16.84 12.02
C ALA A 214 8.53 18.24 12.64
N THR A 215 7.42 18.71 13.18
CA THR A 215 7.25 19.95 13.94
C THR A 215 7.47 19.73 15.44
N VAL A 216 8.47 20.42 16.00
CA VAL A 216 8.72 20.38 17.44
C VAL A 216 7.52 20.92 18.22
N GLY A 217 7.06 20.15 19.21
CA GLY A 217 5.87 20.45 20.02
C GLY A 217 4.53 19.98 19.41
N VAL A 218 4.52 19.52 18.16
CA VAL A 218 3.40 18.77 17.57
C VAL A 218 3.75 17.28 17.64
N ASP A 219 4.84 16.89 16.98
CA ASP A 219 5.24 15.47 16.85
C ASP A 219 6.19 15.02 17.97
N THR A 220 6.49 15.93 18.90
CA THR A 220 7.39 15.70 20.04
C THR A 220 6.78 16.20 21.34
N VAL A 221 7.09 15.50 22.44
CA VAL A 221 6.55 15.79 23.77
C VAL A 221 7.61 16.29 24.75
N SER A 222 8.42 15.39 25.30
CA SER A 222 9.40 15.69 26.34
C SER A 222 10.78 15.84 25.73
N GLN A 223 11.49 16.91 26.09
CA GLN A 223 12.91 17.08 25.77
C GLN A 223 13.70 17.02 27.06
N LEU A 224 14.53 16.00 27.19
CA LEU A 224 15.30 15.71 28.39
C LEU A 224 16.79 15.62 28.04
N VAL A 225 17.66 15.89 29.01
CA VAL A 225 19.10 15.80 28.86
C VAL A 225 19.72 15.06 30.03
N SER A 226 20.75 14.26 29.75
CA SER A 226 21.54 13.51 30.72
C SER A 226 23.04 13.73 30.48
N VAL A 227 23.74 14.04 31.57
CA VAL A 227 25.20 14.23 31.59
C VAL A 227 25.93 13.10 32.34
N ASP A 228 25.20 12.07 32.77
CA ASP A 228 25.70 10.97 33.60
C ASP A 228 25.55 9.59 32.91
N GLY A 229 25.53 9.59 31.58
CA GLY A 229 25.39 8.36 30.79
C GLY A 229 23.97 7.79 30.75
N GLY A 230 22.95 8.62 31.00
CA GLY A 230 21.54 8.22 30.90
C GLY A 230 20.94 7.69 32.19
N THR A 231 21.63 7.87 33.34
CA THR A 231 21.10 7.40 34.63
C THR A 231 20.07 8.38 35.20
N THR A 232 20.29 9.69 35.05
CA THR A 232 19.32 10.72 35.36
C THR A 232 19.05 11.62 34.17
N PHE A 233 17.81 12.10 34.07
CA PHE A 233 17.36 12.99 33.01
C PHE A 233 16.68 14.21 33.63
N VAL A 234 17.06 15.38 33.14
CA VAL A 234 16.44 16.66 33.52
C VAL A 234 15.82 17.34 32.30
N PRO A 235 14.78 18.17 32.47
CA PRO A 235 14.20 18.92 31.36
C PRO A 235 15.25 19.77 30.64
N LEU A 236 15.25 19.73 29.31
CA LEU A 236 16.13 20.56 28.49
C LEU A 236 15.58 21.99 28.42
N SER A 237 16.40 22.99 28.77
CA SER A 237 16.03 24.41 28.77
C SER A 237 16.95 25.27 27.89
N GLY A 238 17.44 24.72 26.78
CA GLY A 238 18.30 25.41 25.80
C GLY A 238 19.81 25.29 26.05
N SER A 239 20.23 25.02 27.28
CA SER A 239 21.62 24.67 27.61
C SER A 239 21.69 23.75 28.83
N VAL A 240 22.83 23.08 28.97
CA VAL A 240 23.15 22.22 30.12
C VAL A 240 24.59 22.44 30.56
N GLU A 241 24.84 22.37 31.86
CA GLU A 241 26.20 22.38 32.40
C GLU A 241 26.75 20.95 32.41
N VAL A 242 27.78 20.71 31.61
CA VAL A 242 28.47 19.42 31.53
C VAL A 242 29.56 19.38 32.61
N PRO A 243 29.47 18.51 33.63
CA PRO A 243 30.46 18.46 34.69
C PRO A 243 31.88 18.13 34.18
N ALA A 244 32.89 18.50 34.98
CA ALA A 244 34.26 18.10 34.72
C ALA A 244 34.38 16.57 34.60
N GLY A 245 35.21 16.10 33.66
CA GLY A 245 35.40 14.67 33.40
C GLY A 245 34.36 14.02 32.48
N VAL A 246 33.27 14.71 32.10
CA VAL A 246 32.26 14.18 31.16
C VAL A 246 32.64 14.53 29.71
N SER A 247 32.53 13.55 28.81
CA SER A 247 32.87 13.69 27.39
C SER A 247 31.70 13.38 26.43
N SER A 248 30.53 13.02 26.96
CA SER A 248 29.32 12.76 26.19
C SER A 248 28.06 13.15 26.94
N VAL A 249 27.07 13.64 26.20
CA VAL A 249 25.75 14.03 26.72
C VAL A 249 24.68 13.31 25.90
N ILE A 250 23.65 12.79 26.57
CA ILE A 250 22.48 12.19 25.89
C ILE A 250 21.33 13.18 25.95
N VAL A 251 20.77 13.49 24.79
CA VAL A 251 19.52 14.27 24.69
C VAL A 251 18.41 13.32 24.26
N ARG A 252 17.41 13.15 25.12
CA ARG A 252 16.25 12.30 24.89
C ARG A 252 15.06 13.15 24.46
N VAL A 253 14.51 12.83 23.31
CA VAL A 253 13.33 13.47 22.74
C VAL A 253 12.20 12.44 22.70
N GLY A 254 11.13 12.66 23.44
CA GLY A 254 9.91 11.87 23.31
C GLY A 254 9.17 12.26 22.04
N THR A 255 8.76 11.28 21.24
CA THR A 255 7.86 11.49 20.09
C THR A 255 6.40 11.30 20.52
N LEU A 256 5.48 12.03 19.92
CA LEU A 256 4.04 11.91 20.20
C LEU A 256 3.44 10.87 19.25
N LYS A 257 2.62 9.94 19.76
CA LYS A 257 1.73 9.12 18.91
C LYS A 257 0.36 9.76 18.83
N ASP A 258 0.04 10.41 17.72
CA ASP A 258 -1.19 11.20 17.59
C ASP A 258 -2.28 10.54 16.73
N GLY A 259 -1.92 9.50 15.97
CA GLY A 259 -2.85 8.73 15.14
C GLY A 259 -3.16 9.36 13.77
N VAL A 260 -2.46 10.44 13.42
CA VAL A 260 -2.34 10.92 12.05
C VAL A 260 -1.25 10.10 11.36
N ILE A 261 -1.47 9.73 10.10
CA ILE A 261 -0.43 9.06 9.30
C ILE A 261 0.15 10.09 8.34
N GLU A 262 1.41 10.42 8.55
CA GLU A 262 2.15 11.47 7.86
C GLU A 262 3.38 10.91 7.13
N GLY A 263 3.74 9.65 7.43
CA GLY A 263 4.94 9.00 6.91
C GLY A 263 6.19 9.38 7.71
N ASN A 264 7.35 8.84 7.34
CA ASN A 264 8.57 9.10 8.09
C ASN A 264 8.95 10.58 8.07
N GLU A 265 9.21 11.14 9.24
CA GLU A 265 9.51 12.54 9.42
C GLU A 265 10.90 12.78 10.00
N SER A 266 11.41 14.01 9.88
CA SER A 266 12.75 14.37 10.33
C SER A 266 12.73 15.59 11.23
N LEU A 267 13.65 15.59 12.20
CA LEU A 267 13.95 16.71 13.08
C LEU A 267 15.47 16.80 13.28
N SER A 268 15.97 17.92 13.80
CA SER A 268 17.42 18.10 14.01
C SER A 268 17.74 18.56 15.42
N LEU A 269 18.78 17.99 16.03
CA LEU A 269 19.40 18.52 17.24
C LEU A 269 20.66 19.28 16.86
N VAL A 270 20.74 20.54 17.25
CA VAL A 270 21.96 21.35 17.12
C VAL A 270 22.61 21.55 18.48
N ALA A 271 23.93 21.43 18.51
CA ALA A 271 24.74 21.51 19.72
C ALA A 271 26.00 22.36 19.49
N SER A 272 26.40 23.13 20.50
CA SER A 272 27.65 23.88 20.49
C SER A 272 28.12 24.27 21.90
N THR A 273 29.43 24.38 22.07
CA THR A 273 30.04 25.11 23.18
C THR A 273 30.50 26.49 22.71
N SER A 274 31.05 27.31 23.61
CA SER A 274 31.70 28.57 23.25
C SER A 274 32.94 28.41 22.36
N SER A 275 33.50 27.20 22.28
CA SER A 275 34.70 26.90 21.49
C SER A 275 34.36 26.45 20.07
N ASN A 276 33.11 26.05 19.81
CA ASN A 276 32.67 25.73 18.46
C ASN A 276 32.56 27.00 17.60
N ALA A 277 33.24 27.03 16.45
CA ALA A 277 33.09 28.10 15.47
C ALA A 277 31.72 28.07 14.75
N ALA A 278 31.10 26.90 14.67
CA ALA A 278 29.76 26.66 14.10
C ALA A 278 29.03 25.57 14.89
N VAL A 279 27.70 25.58 14.87
CA VAL A 279 26.90 24.53 15.51
C VAL A 279 27.10 23.19 14.81
N VAL A 280 27.08 22.12 15.60
CA VAL A 280 27.12 20.73 15.11
C VAL A 280 25.71 20.17 15.12
N THR A 281 25.30 19.52 14.03
CA THR A 281 23.92 19.06 13.84
C THR A 281 23.88 17.55 13.71
N GLY A 282 22.88 16.93 14.35
CA GLY A 282 22.50 15.54 14.13
C GLY A 282 21.02 15.48 13.75
N THR A 283 20.68 14.60 12.80
CA THR A 283 19.30 14.44 12.29
C THR A 283 18.63 13.21 12.90
N GLY A 284 17.45 13.42 13.46
CA GLY A 284 16.55 12.37 13.92
C GLY A 284 15.50 12.03 12.87
N THR A 285 15.03 10.78 12.85
CA THR A 285 13.87 10.34 12.06
C THR A 285 12.79 9.79 12.98
N ILE A 286 11.57 10.31 12.89
CA ILE A 286 10.38 9.72 13.50
C ILE A 286 9.80 8.77 12.46
N ILE A 287 9.74 7.47 12.80
CA ILE A 287 9.20 6.44 11.91
C ILE A 287 7.70 6.36 12.16
N ASP A 288 6.92 6.59 11.11
CA ASP A 288 5.46 6.49 11.10
C ASP A 288 5.02 5.53 9.96
N GLY A 289 3.75 5.11 9.99
CA GLY A 289 3.15 4.26 8.96
C GLY A 289 3.22 4.91 7.58
N ALA A 290 3.30 4.08 6.54
CA ALA A 290 3.13 4.58 5.18
C ALA A 290 1.69 5.07 4.97
N VAL A 291 1.53 6.22 4.33
CA VAL A 291 0.20 6.76 3.95
C VAL A 291 -0.35 5.92 2.79
N PRO A 292 -1.46 5.17 2.98
CA PRO A 292 -2.00 4.34 1.90
C PRO A 292 -2.61 5.18 0.77
N ILE A 293 -2.87 4.53 -0.37
CA ILE A 293 -3.58 5.13 -1.51
C ILE A 293 -4.96 4.46 -1.64
N ALA A 294 -6.02 5.26 -1.65
CA ALA A 294 -7.39 4.81 -1.92
C ALA A 294 -7.70 4.87 -3.43
N ASN A 295 -8.24 3.77 -3.95
CA ASN A 295 -8.68 3.65 -5.34
C ASN A 295 -10.14 3.17 -5.38
N ILE A 296 -10.98 3.83 -6.18
CA ILE A 296 -12.33 3.35 -6.49
C ILE A 296 -12.34 2.60 -7.81
N SER A 297 -13.09 1.51 -7.89
CA SER A 297 -13.40 0.80 -9.12
C SER A 297 -14.84 0.27 -9.11
N GLY A 298 -15.44 0.15 -10.27
CA GLY A 298 -16.77 -0.42 -10.47
C GLY A 298 -16.88 -1.13 -11.82
N PRO A 299 -18.04 -1.69 -12.15
CA PRO A 299 -18.29 -2.20 -13.48
C PRO A 299 -18.30 -1.04 -14.49
N LEU A 300 -17.95 -1.35 -15.75
CA LEU A 300 -18.03 -0.38 -16.84
C LEU A 300 -19.48 -0.08 -17.24
N GLU A 301 -20.35 -1.06 -17.06
CA GLU A 301 -21.74 -1.02 -17.51
C GLU A 301 -22.65 -1.68 -16.47
N VAL A 302 -23.88 -1.20 -16.36
CA VAL A 302 -24.97 -1.78 -15.55
C VAL A 302 -26.26 -1.71 -16.35
N ASN A 303 -27.10 -2.73 -16.29
CA ASN A 303 -28.43 -2.66 -16.89
C ASN A 303 -29.35 -1.76 -16.04
N GLU A 304 -30.21 -0.99 -16.68
CA GLU A 304 -31.18 -0.12 -16.01
C GLU A 304 -32.06 -0.89 -15.00
N ALA A 305 -32.44 -2.14 -15.34
CA ALA A 305 -33.22 -3.02 -14.48
C ALA A 305 -32.42 -3.73 -13.38
N ALA A 306 -31.11 -3.47 -13.24
CA ALA A 306 -30.29 -4.12 -12.22
C ALA A 306 -30.68 -3.69 -10.79
N GLY A 307 -31.40 -2.58 -10.64
CA GLY A 307 -31.83 -1.99 -9.38
C GLY A 307 -30.70 -1.33 -8.57
N THR A 308 -29.49 -1.89 -8.59
CA THR A 308 -28.31 -1.27 -7.97
C THR A 308 -27.03 -1.58 -8.74
N VAL A 309 -26.02 -0.71 -8.58
CA VAL A 309 -24.63 -0.96 -8.96
C VAL A 309 -23.73 -0.79 -7.74
N THR A 310 -22.70 -1.63 -7.62
CA THR A 310 -21.75 -1.59 -6.51
C THR A 310 -20.34 -1.26 -6.98
N PHE A 311 -19.72 -0.29 -6.30
CA PHE A 311 -18.35 0.13 -6.46
C PHE A 311 -17.51 -0.33 -5.27
N THR A 312 -16.25 -0.64 -5.51
CA THR A 312 -15.28 -1.05 -4.49
C THR A 312 -14.26 0.06 -4.28
N VAL A 313 -14.05 0.46 -3.03
CA VAL A 313 -12.95 1.31 -2.60
C VAL A 313 -11.89 0.44 -1.96
N LYS A 314 -10.68 0.44 -2.51
CA LYS A 314 -9.56 -0.39 -2.07
C LYS A 314 -8.35 0.48 -1.70
N LEU A 315 -7.78 0.22 -0.52
CA LEU A 315 -6.50 0.77 -0.08
C LEU A 315 -5.34 -0.08 -0.64
N THR A 316 -4.21 0.55 -0.94
CA THR A 316 -2.99 -0.16 -1.36
C THR A 316 -2.39 -1.04 -0.27
N GLU A 317 -2.55 -0.63 0.99
CA GLU A 317 -2.09 -1.35 2.16
C GLU A 317 -2.98 -1.03 3.37
N ALA A 318 -2.87 -1.85 4.41
CA ALA A 318 -3.59 -1.64 5.66
C ALA A 318 -2.92 -0.53 6.48
N SER A 319 -3.72 0.29 7.16
CA SER A 319 -3.23 1.30 8.10
C SER A 319 -3.47 0.88 9.55
N PRO A 320 -2.55 1.21 10.48
CA PRO A 320 -2.79 1.08 11.92
C PRO A 320 -3.74 2.15 12.47
N ALA A 321 -4.00 3.21 11.71
CA ALA A 321 -4.96 4.28 12.04
C ALA A 321 -6.27 4.10 11.27
N SER A 322 -7.32 4.79 11.75
CA SER A 322 -8.58 4.88 10.99
C SER A 322 -8.34 5.74 9.74
N ILE A 323 -8.94 5.32 8.62
CA ILE A 323 -8.92 6.06 7.35
C ILE A 323 -10.33 6.43 6.95
N SER A 324 -10.50 7.63 6.38
CA SER A 324 -11.79 8.02 5.79
C SER A 324 -11.62 8.71 4.44
N VAL A 325 -12.59 8.47 3.55
CA VAL A 325 -12.80 9.23 2.32
C VAL A 325 -14.28 9.52 2.17
N ASN A 326 -14.62 10.73 1.73
CA ASN A 326 -15.98 11.08 1.35
C ASN A 326 -16.25 10.62 -0.08
N TYR A 327 -17.52 10.37 -0.42
CA TYR A 327 -17.92 10.07 -1.78
C TYR A 327 -19.21 10.79 -2.18
N ASN A 328 -19.35 11.04 -3.48
CA ASN A 328 -20.57 11.55 -4.09
C ASN A 328 -20.73 11.04 -5.53
N THR A 329 -21.97 10.96 -6.00
CA THR A 329 -22.29 10.77 -7.42
C THR A 329 -22.40 12.10 -8.16
N THR A 330 -21.94 12.14 -9.40
CA THR A 330 -22.14 13.27 -10.32
C THR A 330 -22.74 12.80 -11.63
N ASN A 331 -23.65 13.61 -12.18
CA ASN A 331 -24.30 13.35 -13.47
C ASN A 331 -23.26 13.29 -14.60
N GLY A 332 -23.56 12.48 -15.61
CA GLY A 332 -22.94 12.52 -16.93
C GLY A 332 -24.01 12.83 -17.95
N SER A 333 -24.26 11.90 -18.89
CA SER A 333 -25.53 11.93 -19.64
C SER A 333 -26.70 11.43 -18.80
N ALA A 334 -26.45 10.50 -17.87
CA ALA A 334 -27.44 10.11 -16.87
C ALA A 334 -27.57 11.22 -15.81
N THR A 335 -28.80 11.55 -15.48
CA THR A 335 -29.27 12.56 -14.55
C THR A 335 -29.74 11.94 -13.23
N SER A 336 -29.24 12.47 -12.12
CA SER A 336 -29.68 12.08 -10.79
C SER A 336 -31.19 12.32 -10.59
N GLY A 337 -31.89 11.31 -10.08
CA GLY A 337 -33.32 11.35 -9.79
C GLY A 337 -34.21 10.81 -10.91
N SER A 338 -33.77 10.86 -12.17
CA SER A 338 -34.40 10.12 -13.27
C SER A 338 -33.76 8.73 -13.38
N ASP A 339 -32.44 8.63 -13.55
CA ASP A 339 -31.82 7.37 -14.02
C ASP A 339 -31.08 6.65 -12.87
N PHE A 340 -30.70 7.39 -11.82
CA PHE A 340 -30.14 6.82 -10.59
C PHE A 340 -30.48 7.68 -9.38
N THR A 341 -30.48 7.08 -8.19
CA THR A 341 -30.61 7.84 -6.94
C THR A 341 -29.23 8.34 -6.49
N PRO A 342 -29.01 9.66 -6.33
CA PRO A 342 -27.71 10.17 -5.95
C PRO A 342 -27.33 9.72 -4.53
N VAL A 343 -26.08 9.33 -4.34
CA VAL A 343 -25.54 8.99 -3.03
C VAL A 343 -24.42 9.94 -2.63
N ILE A 344 -24.42 10.33 -1.37
CA ILE A 344 -23.38 11.13 -0.73
C ILE A 344 -23.12 10.55 0.66
N GLY A 345 -21.86 10.39 1.02
CA GLY A 345 -21.50 9.84 2.31
C GLY A 345 -20.00 9.77 2.55
N SER A 346 -19.61 8.99 3.55
CA SER A 346 -18.22 8.67 3.84
C SER A 346 -18.02 7.17 3.96
N VAL A 347 -16.86 6.72 3.51
CA VAL A 347 -16.34 5.38 3.76
C VAL A 347 -15.29 5.51 4.84
N VAL A 348 -15.43 4.72 5.92
CA VAL A 348 -14.47 4.66 7.02
C VAL A 348 -13.89 3.26 7.10
N PHE A 349 -12.57 3.15 7.01
CA PHE A 349 -11.82 1.94 7.23
C PHE A 349 -11.33 1.94 8.68
N ALA A 350 -11.73 0.93 9.45
CA ALA A 350 -11.13 0.66 10.74
C ALA A 350 -9.67 0.22 10.55
N PRO A 351 -8.81 0.36 11.58
CA PRO A 351 -7.45 -0.15 11.52
C PRO A 351 -7.38 -1.59 11.00
N GLY A 352 -6.51 -1.83 10.02
CA GLY A 352 -6.36 -3.13 9.37
C GLY A 352 -7.29 -3.40 8.18
N GLU A 353 -8.37 -2.64 7.98
CA GLU A 353 -9.27 -2.83 6.84
C GLU A 353 -8.71 -2.22 5.55
N THR A 354 -8.94 -2.86 4.41
CA THR A 354 -8.43 -2.41 3.11
C THR A 354 -9.48 -2.34 2.01
N VAL A 355 -10.70 -2.85 2.25
CA VAL A 355 -11.76 -2.90 1.24
C VAL A 355 -13.10 -2.46 1.83
N LYS A 356 -13.79 -1.57 1.13
CA LYS A 356 -15.17 -1.15 1.41
C LYS A 356 -15.95 -1.01 0.10
N THR A 357 -17.26 -0.96 0.19
CA THR A 357 -18.13 -0.83 -0.97
C THR A 357 -19.05 0.39 -0.87
N ILE A 358 -19.44 0.91 -2.03
CA ILE A 358 -20.44 1.97 -2.20
C ILE A 358 -21.49 1.40 -3.16
N THR A 359 -22.76 1.43 -2.78
CA THR A 359 -23.87 0.96 -3.62
C THR A 359 -24.72 2.14 -4.05
N VAL A 360 -24.99 2.24 -5.36
CA VAL A 360 -25.83 3.28 -5.96
C VAL A 360 -27.09 2.62 -6.52
N PRO A 361 -28.29 3.06 -6.13
CA PRO A 361 -29.53 2.58 -6.75
C PRO A 361 -29.67 3.09 -8.18
N ILE A 362 -30.03 2.20 -9.09
CA ILE A 362 -30.37 2.50 -10.49
C ILE A 362 -31.89 2.55 -10.60
N THR A 363 -32.40 3.59 -11.24
CA THR A 363 -33.84 3.72 -11.51
C THR A 363 -34.14 3.01 -12.80
N ASN A 364 -35.27 2.31 -12.85
CA ASN A 364 -35.76 1.65 -14.04
C ASN A 364 -37.10 2.26 -14.43
N ASP A 365 -37.27 2.69 -15.67
CA ASP A 365 -38.54 3.24 -16.14
C ASP A 365 -39.12 2.57 -17.41
N ARG A 366 -39.73 3.34 -18.31
CA ARG A 366 -40.38 2.89 -19.56
C ARG A 366 -40.05 3.79 -20.75
N VAL A 367 -39.06 4.65 -20.61
CA VAL A 367 -38.62 5.59 -21.62
C VAL A 367 -37.32 5.06 -22.19
N TYR A 368 -37.25 4.93 -23.51
CA TYR A 368 -35.99 4.53 -24.12
C TYR A 368 -34.97 5.68 -24.10
N GLU A 369 -33.84 5.48 -23.46
CA GLU A 369 -32.78 6.48 -23.26
C GLU A 369 -31.47 6.08 -23.95
N GLY A 370 -31.30 4.78 -24.21
CA GLY A 370 -30.06 4.21 -24.72
C GLY A 370 -28.99 4.11 -23.63
N GLY A 371 -27.71 4.29 -24.02
CA GLY A 371 -26.59 4.18 -23.10
C GLY A 371 -26.25 5.51 -22.44
N GLU A 372 -26.36 5.61 -21.13
CA GLU A 372 -26.10 6.84 -20.38
C GLU A 372 -25.08 6.69 -19.26
N THR A 373 -24.38 7.74 -18.88
CA THR A 373 -23.23 7.65 -17.94
C THR A 373 -23.42 8.50 -16.70
N PHE A 374 -22.93 8.01 -15.56
CA PHE A 374 -22.69 8.80 -14.35
C PHE A 374 -21.36 8.41 -13.69
N THR A 375 -20.90 9.21 -12.73
CA THR A 375 -19.61 9.01 -12.06
C THR A 375 -19.76 8.97 -10.55
N VAL A 376 -18.98 8.13 -9.86
CA VAL A 376 -18.78 8.16 -8.40
C VAL A 376 -17.38 8.69 -8.10
N ASN A 377 -17.29 9.74 -7.27
CA ASN A 377 -16.05 10.42 -6.94
C ASN A 377 -15.68 10.26 -5.46
N LEU A 378 -14.40 10.08 -5.16
CA LEU A 378 -13.81 10.15 -3.82
C LEU A 378 -13.27 11.56 -3.55
N THR A 379 -13.45 12.06 -2.33
CA THR A 379 -13.02 13.40 -1.90
C THR A 379 -12.64 13.42 -0.42
N ASN A 380 -12.04 14.52 0.05
CA ASN A 380 -11.75 14.78 1.48
C ASN A 380 -11.08 13.59 2.21
N PRO A 381 -9.92 13.12 1.75
CA PRO A 381 -9.24 12.00 2.39
C PRO A 381 -8.67 12.39 3.77
N THR A 382 -8.57 11.41 4.67
CA THR A 382 -7.90 11.52 5.97
C THR A 382 -7.04 10.28 6.18
N ASN A 383 -5.76 10.46 6.55
CA ASN A 383 -4.75 9.40 6.70
C ASN A 383 -4.55 8.54 5.44
N VAL A 384 -4.85 9.09 4.26
CA VAL A 384 -4.80 8.41 2.97
C VAL A 384 -4.61 9.43 1.86
N THR A 385 -4.08 9.01 0.72
CA THR A 385 -4.09 9.79 -0.53
C THR A 385 -5.07 9.18 -1.52
N ILE A 386 -5.67 10.00 -2.39
CA ILE A 386 -6.57 9.50 -3.44
C ILE A 386 -5.74 9.23 -4.70
N GLY A 387 -5.75 7.98 -5.17
CA GLY A 387 -5.19 7.56 -6.45
C GLY A 387 -6.23 7.67 -7.56
N ALA A 388 -6.77 6.53 -8.00
CA ALA A 388 -7.94 6.50 -8.86
C ALA A 388 -9.18 6.95 -8.06
N GLY A 389 -9.50 8.24 -8.13
CA GLY A 389 -10.57 8.88 -7.34
C GLY A 389 -11.94 8.93 -8.00
N ALA A 390 -12.09 8.45 -9.23
CA ALA A 390 -13.36 8.48 -9.95
C ALA A 390 -13.61 7.15 -10.68
N SER A 391 -14.86 6.67 -10.64
CA SER A 391 -15.31 5.51 -11.40
C SER A 391 -16.55 5.91 -12.22
N ILE A 392 -16.46 5.75 -13.53
CA ILE A 392 -17.54 6.01 -14.49
C ILE A 392 -18.25 4.69 -14.77
N VAL A 393 -19.58 4.72 -14.85
CA VAL A 393 -20.40 3.58 -15.27
C VAL A 393 -21.42 4.02 -16.30
N THR A 394 -21.71 3.15 -17.26
CA THR A 394 -22.80 3.31 -18.23
C THR A 394 -24.03 2.52 -17.82
N ILE A 395 -25.17 3.17 -17.63
CA ILE A 395 -26.50 2.55 -17.55
C ILE A 395 -26.91 2.14 -18.97
N LYS A 396 -27.33 0.89 -19.13
CA LYS A 396 -27.83 0.32 -20.38
C LYS A 396 -29.33 0.13 -20.30
N ASP A 397 -30.03 0.90 -21.10
CA ASP A 397 -31.42 0.68 -21.48
C ASP A 397 -31.46 0.18 -22.93
N ASP A 398 -31.21 -1.12 -23.11
CA ASP A 398 -31.18 -1.77 -24.44
C ASP A 398 -31.77 -3.18 -24.42
N GLY A 399 -32.47 -3.54 -23.33
CA GLY A 399 -32.97 -4.89 -23.10
C GLY A 399 -31.90 -5.92 -22.74
N THR A 400 -30.61 -5.58 -22.65
CA THR A 400 -29.55 -6.54 -22.32
C THR A 400 -29.41 -6.70 -20.80
N GLY A 401 -30.32 -7.46 -20.20
CA GLY A 401 -30.34 -7.80 -18.76
C GLY A 401 -30.59 -9.29 -18.51
N ILE A 402 -30.51 -9.74 -17.26
CA ILE A 402 -30.71 -11.17 -16.88
C ILE A 402 -32.08 -11.70 -17.34
N ASP A 403 -33.08 -10.82 -17.44
CA ASP A 403 -34.45 -11.19 -17.80
C ASP A 403 -34.84 -10.74 -19.22
N GLY A 404 -34.03 -9.91 -19.88
CA GLY A 404 -34.31 -9.41 -21.23
C GLY A 404 -35.58 -8.56 -21.38
N THR A 405 -36.18 -8.13 -20.27
CA THR A 405 -37.52 -7.51 -20.24
C THR A 405 -37.53 -5.98 -20.22
N ASN A 406 -36.37 -5.34 -20.14
CA ASN A 406 -36.24 -3.87 -20.07
C ASN A 406 -35.77 -3.29 -21.41
N ASP A 407 -36.43 -3.70 -22.48
CA ASP A 407 -36.24 -3.08 -23.78
C ASP A 407 -37.39 -2.11 -24.00
N ASP A 408 -37.17 -0.85 -23.63
CA ASP A 408 -38.20 0.20 -23.74
C ASP A 408 -38.21 0.88 -25.11
N ARG A 409 -37.42 0.36 -26.07
CA ARG A 409 -37.42 0.86 -27.46
C ARG A 409 -38.85 0.93 -28.00
N PRO A 410 -39.31 2.11 -28.47
CA PRO A 410 -40.65 2.23 -29.00
C PRO A 410 -40.87 1.31 -30.19
N VAL A 411 -41.87 0.43 -30.10
CA VAL A 411 -42.32 -0.42 -31.21
C VAL A 411 -43.72 -0.03 -31.64
N VAL A 412 -44.05 -0.24 -32.92
CA VAL A 412 -45.41 0.01 -33.43
C VAL A 412 -46.41 -0.89 -32.72
N SER A 413 -47.34 -0.29 -31.98
CA SER A 413 -48.36 -0.99 -31.19
C SER A 413 -49.66 -1.18 -31.95
N SER A 414 -50.04 -0.20 -32.78
CA SER A 414 -51.26 -0.25 -33.59
C SER A 414 -51.24 0.77 -34.73
N ILE A 415 -52.03 0.46 -35.76
CA ILE A 415 -52.38 1.38 -36.84
C ILE A 415 -53.91 1.38 -36.90
N ASP A 416 -54.52 2.56 -36.85
CA ASP A 416 -55.98 2.67 -36.97
C ASP A 416 -56.46 2.36 -38.41
N SER A 417 -57.77 2.38 -38.61
CA SER A 417 -58.38 2.20 -39.93
C SER A 417 -59.11 3.46 -40.34
N ALA A 418 -58.99 3.81 -41.63
CA ALA A 418 -59.65 4.95 -42.22
C ALA A 418 -60.55 4.51 -43.38
N THR A 419 -61.63 5.26 -43.61
CA THR A 419 -62.50 5.11 -44.78
C THR A 419 -62.90 6.49 -45.26
N VAL A 420 -62.71 6.75 -46.55
CA VAL A 420 -63.03 8.02 -47.19
C VAL A 420 -63.64 7.77 -48.57
N ALA A 421 -64.37 8.74 -49.10
CA ALA A 421 -64.73 8.74 -50.52
C ALA A 421 -63.50 9.08 -51.37
N GLU A 422 -63.42 8.53 -52.58
CA GLU A 422 -62.36 8.81 -53.55
C GLU A 422 -62.13 10.32 -53.75
N GLY A 423 -60.87 10.69 -53.96
CA GLY A 423 -60.40 12.07 -54.02
C GLY A 423 -60.12 12.70 -52.66
N ASN A 424 -60.50 12.05 -51.54
CA ASN A 424 -60.08 12.44 -50.20
C ASN A 424 -58.88 11.61 -49.73
N ALA A 425 -58.11 12.13 -48.78
CA ALA A 425 -56.96 11.40 -48.25
C ALA A 425 -57.34 10.46 -47.10
N LEU A 426 -56.88 9.22 -47.16
CA LEU A 426 -56.84 8.33 -45.99
C LEU A 426 -55.80 8.89 -45.01
N VAL A 427 -56.17 9.02 -43.74
CA VAL A 427 -55.25 9.42 -42.67
C VAL A 427 -55.25 8.32 -41.62
N PHE A 428 -54.08 7.74 -41.39
CA PHE A 428 -53.84 6.70 -40.41
C PHE A 428 -53.06 7.26 -39.23
N THR A 429 -53.46 6.91 -38.02
CA THR A 429 -52.70 7.12 -36.79
C THR A 429 -51.87 5.87 -36.51
N ILE A 430 -50.55 6.01 -36.50
CA ILE A 430 -49.61 4.95 -36.09
C ILE A 430 -49.22 5.24 -34.64
N ASN A 431 -49.47 4.29 -33.73
CA ASN A 431 -49.15 4.39 -32.32
C ASN A 431 -47.93 3.53 -31.96
N LEU A 432 -47.12 3.99 -31.01
CA LEU A 432 -45.95 3.30 -30.45
C LEU A 432 -46.25 2.80 -29.02
N THR A 433 -45.43 1.88 -28.49
CA THR A 433 -45.58 1.30 -27.14
C THR A 433 -45.12 2.20 -25.99
N GLY A 434 -44.25 3.18 -26.27
CA GLY A 434 -43.62 4.04 -25.28
C GLY A 434 -42.96 5.26 -25.93
N THR A 435 -42.19 5.99 -25.13
CA THR A 435 -41.42 7.17 -25.58
C THR A 435 -39.93 6.88 -25.65
N SER A 436 -39.20 7.71 -26.37
CA SER A 436 -37.73 7.70 -26.44
C SER A 436 -37.20 9.12 -26.21
N THR A 437 -36.06 9.28 -25.55
CA THR A 437 -35.35 10.58 -25.46
C THR A 437 -34.60 10.94 -26.74
N THR A 438 -34.46 9.97 -27.64
CA THR A 438 -33.87 10.15 -28.98
C THR A 438 -34.91 9.93 -30.08
N THR A 439 -34.61 10.38 -31.30
CA THR A 439 -35.48 10.17 -32.48
C THR A 439 -35.58 8.69 -32.83
N THR A 440 -36.80 8.18 -33.03
CA THR A 440 -37.06 6.79 -33.45
C THR A 440 -37.40 6.75 -34.93
N ALA A 441 -36.70 5.90 -35.71
CA ALA A 441 -37.00 5.70 -37.13
C ALA A 441 -38.01 4.56 -37.29
N VAL A 442 -39.14 4.83 -37.93
CA VAL A 442 -40.21 3.86 -38.21
C VAL A 442 -40.36 3.69 -39.71
N ASN A 443 -40.20 2.47 -40.23
CA ASN A 443 -40.46 2.18 -41.64
C ASN A 443 -41.96 2.03 -41.85
N VAL A 444 -42.51 2.66 -42.89
CA VAL A 444 -43.95 2.62 -43.18
C VAL A 444 -44.15 2.28 -44.65
N ASN A 445 -45.07 1.35 -44.92
CA ASN A 445 -45.41 0.94 -46.29
C ASN A 445 -46.93 0.84 -46.44
N ALA A 446 -47.47 1.55 -47.45
CA ALA A 446 -48.78 1.24 -48.01
C ALA A 446 -48.64 0.10 -49.04
N ILE A 447 -49.50 -0.91 -48.90
CA ILE A 447 -49.50 -2.14 -49.68
C ILE A 447 -50.84 -2.22 -50.42
N SER A 448 -50.78 -2.54 -51.71
CA SER A 448 -51.97 -2.74 -52.54
C SER A 448 -52.88 -3.84 -51.95
N GLY A 449 -54.18 -3.58 -51.98
CA GLY A 449 -55.22 -4.57 -51.69
C GLY A 449 -56.05 -4.80 -52.95
N SER A 450 -57.35 -4.51 -52.87
CA SER A 450 -58.17 -4.39 -54.09
C SER A 450 -57.85 -3.11 -54.86
N ALA A 451 -57.46 -2.04 -54.15
CA ALA A 451 -56.86 -0.84 -54.73
C ALA A 451 -55.35 -1.04 -54.91
N THR A 452 -54.82 -0.58 -56.04
CA THR A 452 -53.40 -0.59 -56.43
C THR A 452 -52.71 0.71 -56.01
N VAL A 453 -51.73 0.60 -55.11
CA VAL A 453 -50.91 1.74 -54.67
C VAL A 453 -50.17 2.36 -55.87
N GLY A 454 -50.35 3.66 -56.06
CA GLY A 454 -49.76 4.43 -57.16
C GLY A 454 -50.60 4.51 -58.43
N VAL A 455 -51.68 3.72 -58.53
CA VAL A 455 -52.71 3.85 -59.58
C VAL A 455 -53.93 4.54 -58.97
N ASP A 456 -54.45 3.97 -57.88
CA ASP A 456 -55.67 4.44 -57.20
C ASP A 456 -55.32 5.39 -56.03
N THR A 457 -54.02 5.46 -55.69
CA THR A 457 -53.49 6.34 -54.64
C THR A 457 -52.42 7.30 -55.15
N GLY A 458 -52.36 8.50 -54.57
CA GLY A 458 -51.31 9.48 -54.81
C GLY A 458 -50.10 9.35 -53.88
N ALA A 459 -49.31 10.42 -53.79
CA ALA A 459 -48.13 10.49 -52.95
C ALA A 459 -48.47 10.29 -51.46
N GLN A 460 -47.62 9.54 -50.77
CA GLN A 460 -47.72 9.31 -49.33
C GLN A 460 -46.99 10.41 -48.58
N GLN A 461 -47.60 10.87 -47.49
CA GLN A 461 -47.04 11.92 -46.63
C GLN A 461 -47.18 11.52 -45.17
N TYR A 462 -46.37 12.09 -44.29
CA TYR A 462 -46.49 11.87 -42.86
C TYR A 462 -46.45 13.19 -42.10
N SER A 463 -46.93 13.17 -40.87
CA SER A 463 -46.93 14.29 -39.94
C SER A 463 -46.59 13.80 -38.54
N VAL A 464 -45.64 14.48 -37.89
CA VAL A 464 -45.23 14.22 -36.50
C VAL A 464 -45.73 15.32 -35.54
N ASP A 465 -46.55 16.26 -36.04
CA ASP A 465 -47.05 17.42 -35.31
C ASP A 465 -48.59 17.49 -35.30
N GLY A 466 -49.25 16.34 -35.37
CA GLY A 466 -50.71 16.24 -35.31
C GLY A 466 -51.43 16.75 -36.55
N GLY A 467 -50.76 16.76 -37.71
CA GLY A 467 -51.32 17.12 -39.00
C GLY A 467 -51.14 18.60 -39.38
N ALA A 468 -50.37 19.38 -38.59
CA ALA A 468 -50.10 20.77 -38.89
C ALA A 468 -49.14 20.93 -40.10
N THR A 469 -48.14 20.06 -40.20
CA THR A 469 -47.24 19.97 -41.36
C THR A 469 -47.20 18.55 -41.93
N TRP A 470 -47.09 18.46 -43.26
CA TRP A 470 -47.06 17.20 -44.00
C TRP A 470 -45.78 17.12 -44.84
N LEU A 471 -44.99 16.08 -44.61
CA LEU A 471 -43.75 15.79 -45.32
C LEU A 471 -43.95 14.61 -46.26
N ASN A 472 -43.34 14.64 -47.44
CA ASN A 472 -43.39 13.50 -48.35
C ASN A 472 -42.64 12.30 -47.72
N LEU A 473 -43.26 11.12 -47.79
CA LEU A 473 -42.64 9.90 -47.30
C LEU A 473 -41.55 9.46 -48.28
N ALA A 474 -40.31 9.44 -47.80
CA ALA A 474 -39.12 9.04 -48.57
C ALA A 474 -38.17 8.25 -47.66
N GLY A 475 -38.56 7.01 -47.35
CA GLY A 475 -37.88 6.14 -46.38
C GLY A 475 -38.60 6.08 -45.03
N ALA A 476 -37.86 5.91 -43.95
CA ALA A 476 -38.40 5.87 -42.60
C ALA A 476 -38.94 7.23 -42.13
N VAL A 477 -39.97 7.19 -41.29
CA VAL A 477 -40.46 8.35 -40.54
C VAL A 477 -39.59 8.54 -39.29
N ASN A 478 -38.99 9.71 -39.15
CA ASN A 478 -38.22 10.09 -37.97
C ASN A 478 -39.16 10.67 -36.91
N VAL A 479 -39.64 9.82 -36.01
CA VAL A 479 -40.52 10.19 -34.89
C VAL A 479 -39.68 10.94 -33.83
N PRO A 480 -40.01 12.20 -33.50
CA PRO A 480 -39.25 12.97 -32.52
C PRO A 480 -39.25 12.36 -31.13
N ALA A 481 -38.24 12.70 -30.33
CA ALA A 481 -38.18 12.34 -28.92
C ALA A 481 -39.48 12.72 -28.17
N GLY A 482 -39.93 11.83 -27.28
CA GLY A 482 -41.15 11.98 -26.50
C GLY A 482 -42.47 11.75 -27.25
N ALA A 483 -42.46 11.59 -28.58
CA ALA A 483 -43.68 11.29 -29.34
C ALA A 483 -44.02 9.80 -29.28
N GLN A 484 -45.31 9.49 -29.11
CA GLN A 484 -45.85 8.12 -29.06
C GLN A 484 -46.71 7.78 -30.28
N SER A 485 -46.88 8.73 -31.19
CA SER A 485 -47.70 8.53 -32.39
C SER A 485 -47.31 9.51 -33.49
N PHE A 486 -47.59 9.14 -34.73
CA PHE A 486 -47.54 10.05 -35.88
C PHE A 486 -48.65 9.69 -36.87
N LEU A 487 -48.92 10.59 -37.82
CA LEU A 487 -49.93 10.40 -38.84
C LEU A 487 -49.29 10.02 -40.17
N LEU A 488 -49.88 9.05 -40.87
CA LEU A 488 -49.62 8.78 -42.29
C LEU A 488 -50.83 9.23 -43.09
N ARG A 489 -50.60 9.94 -44.19
CA ARG A 489 -51.61 10.32 -45.16
C ARG A 489 -51.33 9.67 -46.50
N VAL A 490 -52.35 9.00 -47.04
CA VAL A 490 -52.34 8.41 -48.37
C VAL A 490 -53.44 9.09 -49.17
N ALA A 491 -53.08 9.90 -50.16
CA ALA A 491 -54.08 10.49 -51.06
C ALA A 491 -54.75 9.39 -51.89
N THR A 492 -56.07 9.47 -52.10
CA THR A 492 -56.77 8.65 -53.09
C THR A 492 -57.03 9.47 -54.35
N ILE A 493 -57.08 8.81 -55.51
CA ILE A 493 -57.30 9.45 -56.80
C ILE A 493 -58.76 9.25 -57.18
N ALA A 494 -59.47 10.34 -57.47
CA ALA A 494 -60.77 10.28 -58.12
C ALA A 494 -60.55 10.29 -59.63
N ASP A 495 -60.63 9.13 -60.27
CA ASP A 495 -60.38 8.96 -61.70
C ASP A 495 -61.66 8.97 -62.56
N GLY A 496 -62.83 8.94 -61.91
CA GLY A 496 -64.14 8.98 -62.55
C GLY A 496 -64.66 7.62 -63.00
N VAL A 497 -63.98 6.52 -62.66
CA VAL A 497 -64.47 5.16 -62.84
C VAL A 497 -65.33 4.79 -61.63
N ALA A 498 -66.51 4.21 -61.86
CA ALA A 498 -67.36 3.76 -60.78
C ALA A 498 -66.91 2.36 -60.32
N GLU A 499 -66.13 2.32 -59.25
CA GLU A 499 -65.59 1.10 -58.66
C GLU A 499 -66.33 0.74 -57.36
N GLY A 500 -66.15 -0.50 -56.89
CA GLY A 500 -66.70 -0.93 -55.61
C GLY A 500 -65.95 -0.30 -54.44
N THR A 501 -66.31 -0.63 -53.20
CA THR A 501 -65.44 -0.28 -52.06
C THR A 501 -64.13 -1.05 -52.17
N GLU A 502 -63.03 -0.31 -52.15
CA GLU A 502 -61.69 -0.87 -52.23
C GLU A 502 -60.87 -0.65 -50.94
N SER A 503 -59.75 -1.36 -50.83
CA SER A 503 -58.88 -1.30 -49.67
C SER A 503 -57.40 -1.33 -50.05
N ILE A 504 -56.59 -0.63 -49.26
CA ILE A 504 -55.14 -0.81 -49.13
C ILE A 504 -54.82 -1.29 -47.71
N THR A 505 -53.63 -1.86 -47.50
CA THR A 505 -53.12 -2.20 -46.16
C THR A 505 -51.93 -1.31 -45.82
N VAL A 506 -51.88 -0.76 -44.61
CA VAL A 506 -50.69 -0.06 -44.10
C VAL A 506 -49.94 -0.98 -43.14
N SER A 507 -48.63 -1.05 -43.31
CA SER A 507 -47.72 -1.71 -42.37
C SER A 507 -46.68 -0.73 -41.87
N ALA A 508 -46.26 -0.86 -40.61
CA ALA A 508 -45.18 -0.09 -40.04
C ALA A 508 -44.36 -0.94 -39.06
N ALA A 509 -43.04 -0.74 -39.03
CA ALA A 509 -42.10 -1.46 -38.17
C ALA A 509 -40.85 -0.65 -37.84
#